data_AF-A0A3M1CC59-F1
#
_entry.id   AF-A0A3M1CC59-F1
#
_cell.length_a   1.000
_cell.length_b   1.000
_cell.length_c   1.000
_cell.angle_alpha   90.00
_cell.angle_beta   90.00
_cell.angle_gamma   90.00
#
_symmetry.space_group_name_H-M   'P 1'
#
loop_
_entity.id
_entity.type
_entity.pdbx_description
1 polymer ?
#
loop_
_entity_poly.entity_id
_entity_poly.type
_entity_poly.pdbx_seq_one_letter_code
_entity_poly.pdbx_strand_id
1 'polypeptide(L)'
;MNNASSLFTGKGMTCIEVAEVLAYESSEPITYEGVLKPLIFEPICASCHSPSGTMSTRNWLDYSTAQQHARNIASKVWGEMPPQGAEVRQLTTAEKELLQKWVEAGTPRGTGPIPAVLNCEK
;
A
#
# COMPACT_ATOMS: atom_id res chain seq x y z
N MET A 1 24.21 -12.33 59.28
CA MET A 1 23.06 -12.01 60.15
C MET A 1 22.55 -10.64 59.73
N ASN A 2 21.28 -10.59 59.30
CA ASN A 2 20.30 -9.49 59.42
C ASN A 2 20.78 -8.06 59.10
N ASN A 3 20.13 -7.20 58.34
CA ASN A 3 18.76 -7.02 57.87
C ASN A 3 18.80 -5.63 57.17
N ALA A 4 18.06 -5.43 56.08
CA ALA A 4 17.27 -4.21 55.87
C ALA A 4 16.62 -4.25 54.49
N SER A 5 15.32 -4.54 54.48
CA SER A 5 14.41 -4.07 53.45
C SER A 5 14.43 -2.53 53.41
N SER A 6 14.52 -1.92 52.22
CA SER A 6 13.81 -0.67 51.99
C SER A 6 13.54 -0.45 50.50
N LEU A 7 12.36 0.14 50.28
CA LEU A 7 11.66 0.35 49.04
C LEU A 7 12.36 1.36 48.14
N PHE A 8 12.43 1.07 46.84
CA PHE A 8 12.52 2.10 45.80
C PHE A 8 11.43 1.88 44.77
N THR A 9 10.46 2.77 44.83
CA THR A 9 9.50 3.15 43.80
C THR A 9 10.26 3.69 42.60
N GLY A 10 10.07 3.13 41.40
CA GLY A 10 10.79 3.63 40.22
C GLY A 10 10.34 2.97 38.93
N LYS A 11 9.67 3.76 38.09
CA LYS A 11 9.38 3.54 36.68
C LYS A 11 10.64 3.02 35.95
N GLY A 12 10.56 1.88 35.28
CA GLY A 12 11.70 1.36 34.52
C GLY A 12 11.33 0.07 33.82
N MET A 13 10.51 0.17 32.77
CA MET A 13 10.34 -0.92 31.82
C MET A 13 11.70 -1.12 31.15
N THR A 14 12.45 -2.12 31.60
CA THR A 14 13.76 -2.45 31.05
C THR A 14 13.59 -2.94 29.62
N CYS A 15 14.42 -2.41 28.73
CA CYS A 15 14.55 -2.82 27.33
C CYS A 15 14.69 -4.34 27.25
N ILE A 16 13.61 -5.03 26.90
CA ILE A 16 13.69 -6.41 26.47
C ILE A 16 14.44 -6.39 25.14
N GLU A 17 15.56 -7.12 25.13
CA GLU A 17 16.33 -7.49 23.95
C GLU A 17 15.40 -8.13 22.90
N VAL A 18 15.03 -7.36 21.89
CA VAL A 18 14.57 -7.87 20.60
C VAL A 18 15.50 -7.35 19.52
N ALA A 19 16.78 -7.73 19.63
CA ALA A 19 17.77 -7.59 18.55
C ALA A 19 17.67 -8.74 17.54
N GLU A 20 16.47 -9.29 17.33
CA GLU A 20 16.18 -10.36 16.37
C GLU A 20 15.02 -9.99 15.41
N VAL A 21 14.56 -8.74 15.44
CA VAL A 21 13.91 -8.17 14.24
C VAL A 21 15.01 -7.87 13.23
N LEU A 22 15.50 -8.95 12.63
CA LEU A 22 16.25 -8.91 11.39
C LEU A 22 15.48 -8.02 10.43
N ALA A 23 16.21 -7.06 9.89
CA ALA A 23 15.83 -6.21 8.78
C ALA A 23 15.07 -6.99 7.70
N TYR A 24 13.75 -7.01 7.79
CA TYR A 24 12.90 -7.07 6.61
C TYR A 24 12.93 -5.66 6.03
N GLU A 25 14.06 -5.30 5.40
CA GLU A 25 14.02 -4.27 4.38
C GLU A 25 13.03 -4.77 3.32
N SER A 26 11.92 -4.06 3.22
CA SER A 26 10.80 -4.29 2.33
C SER A 26 11.22 -4.21 0.85
N SER A 27 11.96 -5.21 0.34
CA SER A 27 12.37 -5.34 -1.07
C SER A 27 11.40 -6.18 -1.91
N GLU A 28 10.30 -6.67 -1.31
CA GLU A 28 9.27 -7.41 -2.04
C GLU A 28 8.67 -6.52 -3.15
N PRO A 29 8.57 -7.04 -4.38
CA PRO A 29 8.13 -6.24 -5.51
C PRO A 29 6.68 -5.79 -5.33
N ILE A 30 6.40 -4.51 -5.62
CA ILE A 30 5.02 -4.03 -5.74
C ILE A 30 4.41 -4.73 -6.95
N THR A 31 3.47 -5.63 -6.72
CA THR A 31 2.86 -6.44 -7.79
C THR A 31 1.39 -6.10 -8.00
N TYR A 32 0.90 -6.35 -9.21
CA TYR A 32 -0.48 -6.07 -9.58
C TYR A 32 -1.48 -6.88 -8.76
N GLU A 33 -1.43 -8.23 -8.79
CA GLU A 33 -2.42 -9.06 -8.11
C GLU A 33 -2.23 -9.03 -6.59
N GLY A 34 -0.98 -8.98 -6.11
CA GLY A 34 -0.66 -9.03 -4.68
C GLY A 34 -0.88 -7.71 -3.93
N VAL A 35 -0.63 -6.58 -4.59
CA VAL A 35 -0.60 -5.26 -3.92
C VAL A 35 -1.63 -4.32 -4.52
N LEU A 36 -1.47 -3.93 -5.79
CA LEU A 36 -2.25 -2.83 -6.35
C LEU A 36 -3.73 -3.14 -6.52
N LYS A 37 -4.05 -4.36 -6.94
CA LYS A 37 -5.42 -4.77 -7.20
C LYS A 37 -6.31 -4.72 -5.95
N PRO A 38 -5.97 -5.41 -4.84
CA PRO A 38 -6.79 -5.36 -3.64
C PRO A 38 -6.76 -4.01 -2.92
N LEU A 39 -5.68 -3.22 -3.05
CA LEU A 39 -5.54 -1.96 -2.30
C LEU A 39 -6.03 -0.73 -3.06
N ILE A 40 -5.93 -0.72 -4.39
CA ILE A 40 -6.16 0.47 -5.22
C ILE A 40 -7.20 0.18 -6.31
N PHE A 41 -6.96 -0.79 -7.19
CA PHE A 41 -7.83 -0.96 -8.37
C PHE A 41 -9.24 -1.41 -8.01
N GLU A 42 -9.41 -2.38 -7.10
CA GLU A 42 -10.72 -2.84 -6.66
C GLU A 42 -11.47 -1.80 -5.82
N PRO A 43 -10.91 -1.26 -4.72
CA PRO A 43 -11.68 -0.38 -3.84
C PRO A 43 -11.89 1.04 -4.38
N ILE A 44 -11.01 1.55 -5.25
CA ILE A 44 -11.05 2.96 -5.70
C ILE A 44 -11.47 3.06 -7.16
N CYS A 45 -10.94 2.19 -8.03
CA CYS A 45 -11.12 2.36 -9.47
C CYS A 45 -12.34 1.59 -10.02
N ALA A 46 -12.69 0.44 -9.44
CA ALA A 46 -13.62 -0.50 -10.05
C ALA A 46 -15.05 0.02 -10.21
N SER A 47 -15.48 1.02 -9.44
CA SER A 47 -16.82 1.62 -9.59
C SER A 47 -17.04 2.21 -10.99
N CYS A 48 -15.98 2.75 -11.59
CA CYS A 48 -15.99 3.27 -12.96
C CYS A 48 -15.24 2.34 -13.92
N HIS A 49 -14.07 1.84 -13.53
CA HIS A 49 -13.10 1.16 -14.38
C HIS A 49 -13.12 -0.37 -14.21
N SER A 50 -14.27 -0.98 -14.43
CA SER A 50 -14.49 -2.42 -14.37
C SER A 50 -15.37 -2.90 -15.53
N PRO A 51 -15.55 -4.22 -15.75
CA PRO A 51 -16.41 -4.73 -16.84
C PRO A 51 -17.84 -4.19 -16.78
N SER A 52 -18.34 -3.91 -15.58
CA SER A 52 -19.69 -3.40 -15.33
C SER A 52 -19.72 -1.90 -14.96
N GLY A 53 -18.57 -1.23 -14.95
CA GLY A 53 -18.44 0.17 -14.56
C GLY A 53 -18.76 1.15 -15.70
N THR A 54 -18.90 2.42 -15.37
CA THR A 54 -19.21 3.51 -16.32
C THR A 54 -18.14 3.74 -17.39
N MET A 55 -16.92 3.25 -17.17
CA MET A 55 -15.74 3.34 -18.04
C MET A 55 -15.19 1.94 -18.37
N SER A 56 -16.08 1.02 -18.78
CA SER A 56 -15.75 -0.40 -19.00
C SER A 56 -14.69 -0.67 -20.08
N THR A 57 -14.48 0.24 -21.04
CA THR A 57 -13.39 0.18 -22.03
C THR A 57 -12.00 0.37 -21.43
N ARG A 58 -11.95 0.86 -20.19
CA ARG A 58 -10.75 1.08 -19.38
C ARG A 58 -10.86 0.26 -18.10
N ASN A 59 -10.97 -1.06 -18.24
CA ASN A 59 -11.07 -1.98 -17.11
C ASN A 59 -9.71 -2.16 -16.42
N TRP A 60 -9.52 -1.58 -15.23
CA TRP A 60 -8.28 -1.71 -14.47
C TRP A 60 -8.18 -3.00 -13.65
N LEU A 61 -9.25 -3.80 -13.59
CA LEU A 61 -9.26 -5.13 -12.96
C LEU A 61 -8.72 -6.24 -13.89
N ASP A 62 -8.54 -5.91 -15.17
CA ASP A 62 -7.78 -6.74 -16.11
C ASP A 62 -6.32 -6.29 -16.14
N TYR A 63 -5.40 -7.23 -15.84
CA TYR A 63 -3.97 -6.94 -15.80
C TYR A 63 -3.44 -6.43 -17.14
N SER A 64 -3.87 -7.02 -18.26
CA SER A 64 -3.33 -6.65 -19.58
C SER A 64 -3.68 -5.21 -19.94
N THR A 65 -4.90 -4.79 -19.61
CA THR A 65 -5.39 -3.42 -19.78
C THR A 65 -4.68 -2.46 -18.83
N ALA A 66 -4.55 -2.82 -17.55
CA ALA A 66 -3.84 -2.00 -16.57
C ALA A 66 -2.36 -1.83 -16.94
N GLN A 67 -1.68 -2.89 -17.37
CA GLN A 67 -0.29 -2.86 -17.83
C GLN A 67 -0.12 -1.96 -19.07
N GLN A 68 -0.98 -2.12 -20.08
CA GLN A 68 -0.93 -1.32 -21.31
C GLN A 68 -1.06 0.18 -21.02
N HIS A 69 -1.80 0.54 -19.98
CA HIS A 69 -2.08 1.93 -19.60
C HIS A 69 -1.36 2.39 -18.33
N ALA A 70 -0.40 1.61 -17.81
CA ALA A 70 0.19 1.83 -16.49
C ALA A 70 0.79 3.24 -16.31
N ARG A 71 1.51 3.74 -17.33
CA ARG A 71 2.04 5.12 -17.33
C ARG A 71 0.95 6.19 -17.31
N ASN A 72 -0.15 5.95 -18.02
CA ASN A 72 -1.28 6.89 -18.03
C ASN A 72 -1.98 6.89 -16.67
N ILE A 73 -2.22 5.71 -16.09
CA ILE A 73 -2.78 5.56 -14.74
C ILE A 73 -1.92 6.34 -13.73
N ALA A 74 -0.61 6.06 -13.66
CA ALA A 74 0.30 6.72 -12.72
C ALA A 74 0.37 8.24 -12.90
N SER A 75 0.24 8.75 -14.12
CA SER A 75 0.20 10.19 -14.37
C SER A 75 -1.13 10.83 -13.94
N LYS A 76 -2.27 10.19 -14.24
CA LYS A 76 -3.61 10.78 -14.04
C LYS A 76 -4.02 10.85 -12.57
N VAL A 77 -3.51 9.97 -11.71
CA VAL A 77 -3.85 9.95 -10.27
C VAL A 77 -3.34 11.16 -9.48
N TRP A 78 -2.49 12.01 -10.08
CA TRP A 78 -1.96 13.22 -9.44
C TRP A 78 -2.88 14.43 -9.50
N GLY A 79 -4.02 14.35 -10.20
CA GLY A 79 -4.98 15.46 -10.21
C GLY A 79 -6.23 15.25 -11.06
N GLU A 80 -6.28 14.21 -11.88
CA GLU A 80 -7.42 13.95 -12.76
C GLU A 80 -8.27 12.76 -12.29
N MET A 81 -7.66 11.80 -11.59
CA MET A 81 -8.31 10.56 -11.16
C MET A 81 -8.14 10.33 -9.65
N PRO A 82 -9.25 10.00 -8.94
CA PRO A 82 -10.64 10.08 -9.39
C PRO A 82 -11.06 11.53 -9.69
N PRO A 83 -12.03 11.75 -10.60
CA PRO A 83 -12.50 13.10 -10.90
C PRO A 83 -13.12 13.77 -9.67
N GLN A 84 -13.06 15.10 -9.63
CA GLN A 84 -13.67 15.86 -8.54
C GLN A 84 -15.18 15.58 -8.47
N GLY A 85 -15.68 15.29 -7.26
CA GLY A 85 -17.08 14.93 -7.04
C GLY A 85 -17.42 13.46 -7.28
N ALA A 86 -16.43 12.61 -7.60
CA ALA A 86 -16.65 11.16 -7.61
C ALA A 86 -17.01 10.65 -6.20
N GLU A 87 -17.90 9.67 -6.12
CA GLU A 87 -18.28 9.00 -4.86
C GLU A 87 -17.24 7.96 -4.40
N VAL A 88 -15.97 8.19 -4.72
CA VAL A 88 -14.82 7.42 -4.24
C VAL A 88 -13.78 8.39 -3.70
N ARG A 89 -13.06 7.97 -2.67
CA ARG A 89 -11.99 8.80 -2.09
C ARG A 89 -10.87 9.04 -3.10
N GLN A 90 -10.19 10.17 -2.95
CA GLN A 90 -8.93 10.42 -3.63
C GLN A 90 -7.86 9.46 -3.13
N LEU A 91 -6.88 9.17 -4.00
CA LEU A 91 -5.70 8.40 -3.59
C LEU A 91 -4.84 9.24 -2.63
N THR A 92 -4.26 8.60 -1.63
CA THR A 92 -3.22 9.20 -0.79
C THR A 92 -1.92 9.33 -1.57
N THR A 93 -0.98 10.14 -1.07
CA THR A 93 0.35 10.25 -1.69
C THR A 93 1.05 8.89 -1.76
N ALA A 94 0.97 8.10 -0.68
CA ALA A 94 1.58 6.76 -0.63
C ALA A 94 0.99 5.80 -1.68
N GLU A 95 -0.33 5.84 -1.92
CA GLU A 95 -0.96 5.01 -2.95
C GLU A 95 -0.56 5.42 -4.37
N LYS A 96 -0.41 6.73 -4.62
CA LYS A 96 0.11 7.23 -5.90
C LYS A 96 1.56 6.79 -6.11
N GLU A 97 2.37 6.81 -5.06
CA GLU A 97 3.74 6.33 -5.11
C GLU A 97 3.82 4.82 -5.35
N LEU A 98 2.90 4.01 -4.83
CA LEU A 98 2.84 2.58 -5.14
C LEU A 98 2.59 2.32 -6.63
N LEU A 99 1.67 3.08 -7.25
CA LEU A 99 1.44 3.02 -8.69
C LEU A 99 2.69 3.42 -9.48
N GLN A 100 3.38 4.48 -9.04
CA GLN A 100 4.62 4.94 -9.66
C GLN A 100 5.72 3.87 -9.57
N LYS A 101 5.96 3.30 -8.39
CA LYS A 101 6.94 2.23 -8.17
C LYS A 101 6.63 0.97 -8.98
N TRP A 102 5.36 0.59 -9.10
CA TRP A 102 4.95 -0.53 -9.96
C TRP A 102 5.25 -0.28 -11.44
N VAL A 103 5.02 0.95 -11.93
CA VAL A 103 5.39 1.35 -13.30
C VAL A 103 6.90 1.31 -13.51
N GLU A 104 7.67 1.84 -12.57
CA GLU A 104 9.14 1.87 -12.61
C GLU A 104 9.75 0.46 -12.57
N ALA A 105 9.12 -0.46 -11.83
CA ALA A 105 9.51 -1.87 -11.76
C ALA A 105 9.11 -2.70 -13.00
N GLY A 106 8.55 -2.08 -14.04
CA GLY A 106 8.15 -2.78 -15.26
C GLY A 106 6.82 -3.52 -15.15
N THR A 107 5.91 -3.08 -14.29
CA THR A 107 4.53 -3.59 -14.13
C THR A 107 4.41 -5.08 -13.75
N PRO A 108 5.14 -5.58 -12.73
CA PRO A 108 5.09 -7.00 -12.38
C PRO A 108 3.67 -7.44 -11.97
N ARG A 109 3.24 -8.61 -12.45
CA ARG A 109 1.88 -9.12 -12.21
C ARG A 109 1.66 -9.74 -10.83
N GLY A 110 2.68 -10.43 -10.29
CA GLY A 110 2.56 -11.53 -9.30
C GLY A 110 1.73 -11.29 -8.03
N THR A 111 1.76 -12.26 -7.12
CA THR A 111 0.99 -12.24 -5.86
C THR A 111 1.87 -11.91 -4.66
N GLY A 112 2.82 -10.99 -4.83
CA GLY A 112 3.76 -10.62 -3.78
C GLY A 112 3.04 -10.08 -2.53
N PRO A 113 3.65 -10.18 -1.34
CA PRO A 113 3.02 -9.73 -0.11
C PRO A 113 2.74 -8.22 -0.16
N ILE A 114 1.63 -7.81 0.45
CA ILE A 114 1.35 -6.38 0.66
C ILE A 114 2.49 -5.80 1.52
N PRO A 115 3.22 -4.76 1.05
CA PRO A 115 4.32 -4.21 1.81
C PRO A 115 3.80 -3.59 3.12
N ALA A 116 4.50 -3.89 4.23
CA ALA A 116 4.15 -3.46 5.58
C ALA A 116 4.13 -1.94 5.80
N VAL A 117 4.57 -1.16 4.81
CA VAL A 117 4.59 0.32 4.81
C VAL A 117 3.20 0.97 4.89
N LEU A 118 2.11 0.19 4.80
CA LEU A 118 0.74 0.68 4.93
C LEU A 118 0.21 0.72 6.37
N ASN A 119 1.01 0.30 7.36
CA ASN A 119 0.61 0.24 8.77
C ASN A 119 1.18 1.35 9.66
N CYS A 120 1.94 2.30 9.11
CA CYS A 120 2.40 3.45 9.86
C CYS A 120 1.51 4.65 9.56
N GLU A 121 0.44 4.81 10.35
CA GLU A 121 -0.06 6.10 10.86
C GLU A 121 -1.32 5.86 11.72
N LYS A 122 -1.14 5.99 13.03
CA LYS A 122 -2.18 6.39 13.98
C LYS A 122 -1.62 7.48 14.87
#